data_AF-A0A975DFL8-F1
#
_entry.id   AF-A0A975DFL8-F1
#
_cell.length_a   1.000
_cell.length_b   1.000
_cell.length_c   1.000
_cell.angle_alpha   90.00
_cell.angle_beta   90.00
_cell.angle_gamma   90.00
#
_symmetry.space_group_name_H-M   'P 1'
#
loop_
_entity.id
_entity.type
_entity.pdbx_description
1 polymer ?
#
loop_
_entity_poly.entity_id
_entity_poly.type
_entity_poly.pdbx_seq_one_letter_code
_entity_poly.pdbx_strand_id
1 'polypeptide(L)'
;MAILTQMGRIELASAIHTRPIYLAWGAGEPSWDEDAPLEAQNSTTLTSLLGYRKARRVAFCSPNDEGEIIVSNGRFALSDTPTQHLYCQFTFDFEDALGQDIREVGLMVGTLAKPEVPLGKYYLLPNEIKEAGSMLLLEHRTKLHRDQGVRETFEFVISF
;
A
#
# COMPACT_ATOMS: atom_id res chain seq x y z
N MET A 1 10.60 9.94 31.27
CA MET A 1 10.60 9.78 29.80
C MET A 1 9.21 9.37 29.37
N ALA A 2 8.58 10.09 28.43
CA ALA A 2 7.27 9.70 27.91
C ALA A 2 7.42 8.55 26.90
N ILE A 3 6.45 7.66 26.82
CA ILE A 3 6.37 6.56 25.84
C ILE A 3 5.05 6.62 25.10
N LEU A 4 5.00 6.09 23.87
CA LEU A 4 3.74 5.89 23.16
C LEU A 4 2.99 4.70 23.79
N THR A 5 1.83 4.99 24.38
CA THR A 5 0.99 3.96 25.03
C THR A 5 0.27 3.11 23.99
N GLN A 6 -0.23 1.95 24.42
CA GLN A 6 -1.06 1.08 23.58
C GLN A 6 -2.25 1.83 22.98
N MET A 7 -2.95 2.63 23.80
CA MET A 7 -4.05 3.47 23.32
C MET A 7 -3.58 4.51 22.30
N GLY A 8 -2.40 5.12 22.49
CA GLY A 8 -1.83 6.03 21.50
C GLY A 8 -1.61 5.38 20.13
N ARG A 9 -1.19 4.12 20.09
CA ARG A 9 -1.03 3.34 18.84
C ARG A 9 -2.38 3.01 18.19
N ILE A 10 -3.37 2.63 19.00
CA ILE A 10 -4.75 2.37 18.53
C ILE A 10 -5.36 3.65 17.94
N GLU A 11 -5.14 4.81 18.56
CA GLU A 11 -5.61 6.09 18.03
C GLU A 11 -4.91 6.47 16.71
N LEU A 12 -3.60 6.21 16.58
CA LEU A 12 -2.89 6.39 15.31
C LEU A 12 -3.45 5.49 14.21
N ALA A 13 -3.64 4.21 14.49
CA ALA A 13 -4.27 3.27 13.56
C ALA A 13 -5.68 3.73 13.16
N SER A 14 -6.48 4.19 14.13
CA SER A 14 -7.83 4.70 13.87
C SER A 14 -7.82 5.95 13.00
N ALA A 15 -6.90 6.89 13.25
CA ALA A 15 -6.75 8.07 12.41
C ALA A 15 -6.38 7.71 10.96
N ILE A 16 -5.48 6.74 10.76
CA ILE A 16 -5.09 6.27 9.42
C ILE A 16 -6.24 5.51 8.73
N HIS A 17 -7.00 4.69 9.47
CA HIS A 17 -8.14 3.91 8.94
C HIS A 17 -9.20 4.79 8.26
N THR A 18 -9.42 6.01 8.77
CA THR A 18 -10.40 6.97 8.20
C THR A 18 -9.94 7.66 6.92
N ARG A 19 -8.67 7.53 6.53
CA ARG A 19 -8.09 8.21 5.37
C ARG A 19 -8.06 7.28 4.16
N PRO A 20 -8.12 7.80 2.92
CA PRO A 20 -7.93 6.99 1.74
C PRO A 20 -6.54 6.34 1.72
N ILE A 21 -6.48 5.02 1.56
CA ILE A 21 -5.22 4.27 1.45
C ILE A 21 -5.08 3.75 0.02
N TYR A 22 -3.91 3.99 -0.57
CA TYR A 22 -3.55 3.55 -1.92
C TYR A 22 -2.22 2.81 -1.89
N LEU A 23 -2.04 1.87 -2.81
CA LEU A 23 -0.72 1.31 -3.13
C LEU A 23 -0.26 1.92 -4.45
N ALA A 24 0.84 2.64 -4.40
CA ALA A 24 1.53 3.16 -5.57
C ALA A 24 2.47 2.10 -6.13
N TRP A 25 2.58 2.04 -7.46
CA TRP A 25 3.57 1.24 -8.16
C TRP A 25 4.58 2.13 -8.87
N GLY A 26 5.86 1.78 -8.78
CA GLY A 26 6.97 2.40 -9.50
C GLY A 26 7.68 1.36 -10.36
N ALA A 27 8.11 1.79 -11.55
CA ALA A 27 8.93 0.93 -12.41
C ALA A 27 10.37 0.75 -11.88
N GLY A 28 10.80 1.63 -10.97
CA GLY A 28 12.17 1.70 -10.50
C GLY A 28 13.13 2.00 -11.65
N GLU A 29 14.33 1.46 -11.56
CA GLU A 29 15.31 1.43 -12.63
C GLU A 29 15.62 -0.01 -13.06
N PRO A 30 15.88 -0.28 -14.36
CA PRO A 30 16.22 -1.63 -14.82
C PRO A 30 17.45 -2.25 -14.13
N SER A 31 18.38 -1.43 -13.65
CA SER A 31 19.59 -1.85 -12.90
C SER A 31 19.25 -2.57 -11.59
N TRP A 32 18.08 -2.31 -11.00
CA TRP A 32 17.67 -2.92 -9.73
C TRP A 32 17.34 -4.42 -9.86
N ASP A 33 17.22 -4.95 -11.08
CA ASP A 33 17.09 -6.39 -11.32
C ASP A 33 18.33 -7.17 -10.84
N GLU A 34 19.49 -6.49 -10.77
CA GLU A 34 20.76 -7.05 -10.31
C GLU A 34 21.13 -6.58 -8.90
N ASP A 35 20.99 -5.27 -8.65
CA ASP A 35 21.34 -4.64 -7.37
C ASP A 35 20.37 -3.49 -7.08
N ALA A 36 19.31 -3.79 -6.32
CA ALA A 36 18.35 -2.79 -5.89
C ALA A 36 18.95 -1.97 -4.73
N PRO A 37 18.80 -0.63 -4.74
CA PRO A 37 19.25 0.19 -3.63
C PRO A 37 18.44 -0.12 -2.37
N LEU A 38 18.98 0.22 -1.20
CA LEU A 38 18.22 0.18 0.04
C LEU A 38 17.13 1.26 0.04
N GLU A 39 16.01 1.00 0.72
CA GLU A 39 14.93 1.95 0.87
C GLU A 39 15.37 3.18 1.69
N ALA A 40 15.24 4.37 1.11
CA ALA A 40 15.60 5.61 1.79
C ALA A 40 14.43 6.13 2.65
N GLN A 41 14.68 6.32 3.96
CA GLN A 41 13.65 6.72 4.93
C GLN A 41 13.01 8.10 4.65
N ASN A 42 13.72 8.98 3.95
CA ASN A 42 13.25 10.32 3.58
C ASN A 42 12.58 10.36 2.20
N SER A 43 12.35 9.21 1.56
CA SER A 43 11.64 9.13 0.29
C SER A 43 10.20 9.61 0.46
N THR A 44 9.74 10.42 -0.49
CA THR A 44 8.37 10.96 -0.51
C THR A 44 7.62 10.63 -1.79
N THR A 45 8.30 10.04 -2.77
CA THR A 45 7.78 9.59 -4.06
C THR A 45 8.50 8.33 -4.49
N LEU A 46 7.88 7.53 -5.37
CA LEU A 46 8.50 6.39 -6.02
C LEU A 46 9.34 6.82 -7.22
N THR A 47 10.31 6.00 -7.58
CA THR A 47 11.08 6.10 -8.82
C THR A 47 10.23 5.61 -9.99
N SER A 48 10.12 6.42 -11.04
CA SER A 48 9.34 6.10 -12.24
C SER A 48 7.91 5.65 -11.91
N LEU A 49 7.18 6.49 -11.16
CA LEU A 49 5.82 6.24 -10.71
C LEU A 49 4.85 5.91 -11.87
N LEU A 50 4.13 4.81 -11.74
CA LEU A 50 3.21 4.27 -12.75
C LEU A 50 1.74 4.55 -12.45
N GLY A 51 1.35 4.49 -11.16
CA GLY A 51 -0.03 4.75 -10.76
C GLY A 51 -0.32 4.30 -9.33
N TYR A 52 -1.57 4.51 -8.90
CA TYR A 52 -2.04 4.30 -7.54
C TYR A 52 -3.31 3.46 -7.54
N ARG A 53 -3.31 2.33 -6.83
CA ARG A 53 -4.51 1.51 -6.63
C ARG A 53 -5.11 1.76 -5.25
N LYS A 54 -6.37 2.18 -5.19
CA LYS A 54 -7.08 2.31 -3.92
C LYS A 54 -7.22 0.94 -3.26
N ALA A 55 -7.05 0.88 -1.94
CA ALA A 55 -7.30 -0.32 -1.15
C ALA A 55 -8.73 -0.82 -1.40
N ARG A 56 -8.85 -2.12 -1.68
CA ARG A 56 -10.14 -2.82 -1.83
C ARG A 56 -10.79 -3.04 -0.47
N ARG A 57 -9.96 -3.25 0.55
CA ARG A 57 -10.36 -3.48 1.94
C ARG A 57 -9.31 -2.89 2.88
N VAL A 58 -9.81 -2.20 3.91
CA VAL A 58 -9.00 -1.75 5.06
C VAL A 58 -9.78 -2.12 6.32
N ALA A 59 -9.16 -2.87 7.23
CA ALA A 59 -9.81 -3.34 8.45
C ALA A 59 -8.82 -3.44 9.62
N PHE A 60 -9.33 -3.35 10.84
CA PHE A 60 -8.53 -3.70 12.02
C PHE A 60 -8.28 -5.21 12.07
N CYS A 61 -7.14 -5.58 12.64
CA CYS A 61 -6.78 -6.98 12.85
C CYS A 61 -5.95 -7.16 14.13
N SER A 62 -5.78 -8.39 14.58
CA SER A 62 -4.93 -8.74 15.72
C SER A 62 -4.10 -9.97 15.40
N PRO A 63 -2.88 -10.09 15.96
CA PRO A 63 -2.10 -11.31 15.85
C PRO A 63 -2.92 -12.52 16.31
N ASN A 64 -2.92 -13.58 15.49
CA ASN A 64 -3.61 -14.83 15.78
C ASN A 64 -2.95 -15.94 14.97
N ASP A 65 -2.42 -16.96 15.64
CA ASP A 65 -1.72 -18.09 15.00
C ASP A 65 -2.63 -18.93 14.08
N GLU A 66 -3.94 -18.89 14.31
CA GLU A 66 -4.95 -19.55 13.47
C GLU A 66 -5.60 -18.58 12.47
N GLY A 67 -5.11 -17.34 12.39
CA GLY A 67 -5.62 -16.30 11.52
C GLY A 67 -5.45 -16.63 10.02
N GLU A 68 -6.43 -16.16 9.24
CA GLU A 68 -6.46 -16.31 7.77
C GLU A 68 -5.59 -15.27 7.04
N ILE A 69 -5.30 -14.13 7.68
CA ILE A 69 -4.41 -13.12 7.10
C ILE A 69 -2.98 -13.58 7.35
N ILE A 70 -2.28 -13.95 6.27
CA ILE A 70 -0.89 -14.40 6.33
C ILE A 70 -0.02 -13.39 5.61
N VAL A 71 0.87 -12.76 6.37
CA VAL A 71 1.86 -11.80 5.87
C VAL A 71 3.25 -12.19 6.39
N SER A 72 4.30 -11.59 5.84
CA SER A 72 5.69 -11.96 6.16
C SER A 72 6.04 -11.86 7.65
N ASN A 73 5.33 -11.01 8.41
CA ASN A 73 5.57 -10.78 9.84
C ASN A 73 4.65 -11.58 10.78
N GLY A 74 3.78 -12.44 10.26
CA GLY A 74 2.94 -13.31 11.09
C GLY A 74 1.54 -13.57 10.55
N ARG A 75 0.70 -14.15 11.40
CA ARG A 75 -0.71 -14.43 11.13
C ARG A 75 -1.62 -13.51 11.93
N PHE A 76 -2.69 -13.07 11.31
CA PHE A 76 -3.65 -12.14 11.89
C PHE A 76 -5.08 -12.60 11.62
N ALA A 77 -5.98 -12.26 12.53
CA ALA A 77 -7.42 -12.35 12.33
C ALA A 77 -8.01 -10.93 12.32
N LEU A 78 -9.08 -10.74 11.55
CA LEU A 78 -9.81 -9.47 11.53
C LEU A 78 -10.41 -9.18 12.91
N SER A 79 -10.52 -7.89 13.24
CA SER A 79 -11.12 -7.43 14.49
C SER A 79 -12.23 -6.43 14.21
N ASP A 80 -13.35 -6.57 14.91
CA ASP A 80 -14.47 -5.62 14.89
C ASP A 80 -14.23 -4.42 15.82
N THR A 81 -13.21 -4.49 16.68
CA THR A 81 -12.79 -3.42 17.57
C THR A 81 -11.50 -2.77 17.07
N PRO A 82 -11.30 -1.46 17.24
CA PRO A 82 -10.04 -0.83 16.88
C PRO A 82 -8.84 -1.46 17.57
N THR A 83 -7.79 -1.70 16.80
CA THR A 83 -6.50 -2.24 17.27
C THR A 83 -5.37 -1.36 16.74
N GLN A 84 -4.14 -1.63 17.18
CA GLN A 84 -2.95 -0.96 16.64
C GLN A 84 -2.52 -1.50 15.26
N HIS A 85 -3.28 -2.43 14.67
CA HIS A 85 -2.92 -3.09 13.42
C HIS A 85 -3.98 -2.89 12.35
N LEU A 86 -3.55 -2.45 11.15
CA LEU A 86 -4.42 -2.29 9.99
C LEU A 86 -4.04 -3.28 8.90
N TYR A 87 -4.99 -4.12 8.53
CA TYR A 87 -4.92 -4.93 7.34
C TYR A 87 -5.37 -4.11 6.13
N CYS A 88 -4.57 -4.11 5.06
CA CYS A 88 -4.86 -3.45 3.79
C CYS A 88 -4.72 -4.45 2.65
N GLN A 89 -5.77 -4.58 1.83
CA GLN A 89 -5.78 -5.40 0.62
C GLN A 89 -5.91 -4.54 -0.63
N PHE A 90 -5.06 -4.79 -1.61
CA PHE A 90 -5.08 -4.14 -2.91
C PHE A 90 -5.17 -5.20 -3.98
N THR A 91 -6.14 -5.09 -4.88
CA THR A 91 -6.29 -6.01 -6.01
C THR A 91 -6.21 -5.19 -7.29
N PHE A 92 -5.19 -5.44 -8.09
CA PHE A 92 -4.99 -4.80 -9.39
C PHE A 92 -5.71 -5.59 -10.47
N ASP A 93 -6.44 -4.89 -11.32
CA ASP A 93 -7.21 -5.48 -12.40
C ASP A 93 -6.33 -5.72 -13.63
N PHE A 94 -6.85 -6.43 -14.63
CA PHE A 94 -6.05 -6.94 -15.75
C PHE A 94 -5.34 -5.86 -16.56
N GLU A 95 -5.93 -4.67 -16.67
CA GLU A 95 -5.39 -3.55 -17.45
C GLU A 95 -4.51 -2.61 -16.60
N ASP A 96 -4.50 -2.77 -15.27
CA ASP A 96 -3.74 -1.92 -14.37
C ASP A 96 -2.23 -2.13 -14.61
N ALA A 97 -1.59 -1.09 -15.16
CA ALA A 97 -0.18 -1.06 -15.56
C ALA A 97 0.22 -2.20 -16.52
N LEU A 98 -0.67 -2.65 -17.41
CA LEU A 98 -0.38 -3.73 -18.36
C LEU A 98 0.91 -3.48 -19.16
N GLY A 99 1.77 -4.49 -19.22
CA GLY A 99 3.07 -4.45 -19.90
C GLY A 99 4.17 -3.69 -19.16
N GLN A 100 3.89 -3.16 -17.97
CA GLN A 100 4.90 -2.50 -17.14
C GLN A 100 5.65 -3.52 -16.25
N ASP A 101 6.91 -3.20 -15.97
CA ASP A 101 7.71 -3.88 -14.96
C ASP A 101 7.62 -3.09 -13.66
N ILE A 102 7.23 -3.74 -12.56
CA ILE A 102 7.12 -3.12 -11.23
C ILE A 102 8.31 -3.56 -10.38
N ARG A 103 9.04 -2.61 -9.80
CA ARG A 103 10.20 -2.88 -8.92
C ARG A 103 10.09 -2.18 -7.56
N GLU A 104 9.07 -1.35 -7.40
CA GLU A 104 8.90 -0.53 -6.22
C GLU A 104 7.42 -0.37 -5.91
N VAL A 105 7.07 -0.45 -4.63
CA VAL A 105 5.72 -0.16 -4.15
C VAL A 105 5.76 0.82 -2.99
N GLY A 106 4.76 1.69 -2.92
CA GLY A 106 4.59 2.68 -1.84
C GLY A 106 3.19 2.63 -1.27
N LEU A 107 3.04 2.40 0.04
CA LEU A 107 1.74 2.51 0.70
C LEU A 107 1.49 3.97 1.04
N MET A 108 0.49 4.56 0.41
CA MET A 108 0.14 5.97 0.49
C MET A 108 -1.11 6.19 1.32
N VAL A 109 -1.08 7.18 2.21
CA VAL A 109 -2.23 7.57 3.05
C VAL A 109 -2.65 9.00 2.73
N GLY A 110 -3.95 9.21 2.53
CA GLY A 110 -4.52 10.52 2.21
C GLY A 110 -4.40 10.91 0.74
N THR A 111 -4.20 9.96 -0.17
CA THR A 111 -4.19 10.23 -1.61
C THR A 111 -5.57 10.70 -2.07
N LEU A 112 -5.62 11.80 -2.82
CA LEU A 112 -6.85 12.38 -3.38
C LEU A 112 -6.79 12.39 -4.90
N ALA A 113 -7.83 11.84 -5.53
CA ALA A 113 -8.05 11.95 -6.97
C ALA A 113 -8.48 13.37 -7.36
N LYS A 114 -8.23 13.75 -8.61
CA LYS A 114 -8.85 14.94 -9.21
C LYS A 114 -10.37 14.77 -9.29
N PRO A 115 -11.15 15.85 -9.17
CA PRO A 115 -12.62 15.78 -9.17
C PRO A 115 -13.20 15.24 -10.49
N GLU A 116 -12.44 15.33 -11.58
CA GLU A 116 -12.82 14.84 -12.92
C GLU A 116 -12.77 13.30 -13.02
N VAL A 117 -12.11 12.62 -12.08
CA VAL A 117 -11.91 11.17 -12.13
C VAL A 117 -13.22 10.45 -11.75
N PRO A 118 -13.67 9.47 -12.55
CA PRO A 118 -14.87 8.70 -12.22
C PRO A 118 -14.77 8.00 -10.86
N LEU A 119 -15.83 8.09 -10.04
CA LEU A 119 -15.85 7.50 -8.69
C LEU A 119 -15.60 5.98 -8.65
N GLY A 120 -15.90 5.27 -9.74
CA GLY A 120 -15.67 3.82 -9.87
C GLY A 120 -14.26 3.44 -10.32
N LYS A 121 -13.40 4.41 -10.63
CA LYS A 121 -12.03 4.17 -11.06
C LYS A 121 -11.13 4.03 -9.83
N TYR A 122 -10.61 2.83 -9.62
CA TYR A 122 -9.79 2.53 -8.45
C TYR A 122 -8.28 2.54 -8.70
N TYR A 123 -7.85 2.36 -9.95
CA TYR A 123 -6.47 2.55 -10.38
C TYR A 123 -6.33 3.92 -11.03
N LEU A 124 -5.47 4.77 -10.48
CA LEU A 124 -5.30 6.16 -10.90
C LEU A 124 -3.92 6.34 -11.52
N LEU A 125 -3.88 6.98 -12.68
CA LEU A 125 -2.63 7.40 -13.30
C LEU A 125 -2.04 8.61 -12.56
N PRO A 126 -0.73 8.88 -12.66
CA PRO A 126 -0.10 9.99 -11.96
C PRO A 126 -0.74 11.35 -12.28
N ASN A 127 -1.20 11.54 -13.52
CA ASN A 127 -1.88 12.76 -13.95
C ASN A 127 -3.33 12.89 -13.45
N GLU A 128 -3.90 11.87 -12.82
CA GLU A 128 -5.25 11.85 -12.23
C GLU A 128 -5.24 12.13 -10.72
N ILE A 129 -4.06 12.25 -10.12
CA ILE A 129 -3.88 12.58 -8.71
C ILE A 129 -3.92 14.08 -8.51
N LYS A 130 -4.70 14.52 -7.52
CA LYS A 130 -4.70 15.90 -7.01
C LYS A 130 -3.65 16.06 -5.92
N GLU A 131 -3.62 15.14 -4.97
CA GLU A 131 -2.68 15.11 -3.84
C GLU A 131 -2.22 13.67 -3.64
N ALA A 132 -0.91 13.42 -3.66
CA ALA A 132 -0.37 12.05 -3.51
C ALA A 132 -0.56 11.47 -2.10
N GLY A 133 -0.70 12.34 -1.09
CA GLY A 133 -0.74 11.95 0.31
C GLY A 133 0.66 11.76 0.91
N SER A 134 0.74 10.97 1.97
CA SER A 134 1.99 10.64 2.66
C SER A 134 2.36 9.18 2.40
N MET A 135 3.60 8.93 2.01
CA MET A 135 4.13 7.57 1.88
C MET A 135 4.47 7.03 3.26
N LEU A 136 3.78 5.96 3.67
CA LEU A 136 3.94 5.32 4.96
C LEU A 136 4.92 4.16 4.91
N LEU A 137 4.90 3.38 3.83
CA LEU A 137 5.80 2.26 3.60
C LEU A 137 6.38 2.36 2.18
N LEU A 138 7.64 1.95 2.06
CA LEU A 138 8.38 1.82 0.80
C LEU A 138 9.00 0.42 0.77
N GLU A 139 8.90 -0.26 -0.35
CA GLU A 139 9.54 -1.56 -0.57
C GLU A 139 10.10 -1.59 -2.00
N HIS A 140 11.40 -1.85 -2.11
CA HIS A 140 12.00 -2.29 -3.37
C HIS A 140 11.85 -3.81 -3.46
N ARG A 141 11.54 -4.31 -4.66
CA ARG A 141 11.26 -5.71 -4.87
C ARG A 141 11.78 -6.23 -6.19
N THR A 142 11.87 -7.55 -6.27
CA THR A 142 12.17 -8.23 -7.53
C THR A 142 11.12 -7.88 -8.58
N LYS A 143 11.56 -7.76 -9.83
CA LYS A 143 10.70 -7.38 -10.95
C LYS A 143 9.43 -8.24 -11.01
N LEU A 144 8.30 -7.54 -10.95
CA LEU A 144 6.98 -8.09 -11.25
C LEU A 144 6.51 -7.55 -12.60
N HIS A 145 6.48 -8.40 -13.63
CA HIS A 145 5.96 -8.02 -14.94
C HIS A 145 4.43 -8.14 -14.97
N ARG A 146 3.74 -7.10 -15.46
CA ARG A 146 2.29 -7.10 -15.61
C ARG A 146 1.87 -7.72 -16.94
N ASP A 147 1.46 -8.98 -16.88
CA ASP A 147 0.98 -9.73 -18.04
C ASP A 147 -0.56 -9.73 -18.18
N GLN A 148 -1.03 -9.98 -19.39
CA GLN A 148 -2.45 -10.12 -19.70
C GLN A 148 -3.00 -11.39 -19.04
N GLY A 149 -4.08 -11.24 -18.27
CA GLY A 149 -4.78 -12.39 -17.66
C GLY A 149 -4.39 -12.70 -16.22
N VAL A 150 -3.51 -11.91 -15.59
CA VAL A 150 -3.18 -12.04 -14.16
C VAL A 150 -3.63 -10.81 -13.37
N ARG A 151 -4.36 -11.06 -12.28
CA ARG A 151 -4.70 -10.04 -11.26
C ARG A 151 -3.79 -10.24 -10.08
N GLU A 152 -3.06 -9.19 -9.73
CA GLU A 152 -2.15 -9.21 -8.59
C GLU A 152 -2.86 -8.70 -7.35
N THR A 153 -2.69 -9.43 -6.25
CA THR A 153 -3.19 -9.00 -4.94
C THR A 153 -2.03 -8.77 -4.00
N PHE A 154 -2.03 -7.62 -3.35
CA PHE A 154 -1.07 -7.24 -2.34
C PHE A 154 -1.79 -7.09 -1.00
N GLU A 155 -1.19 -7.64 0.03
CA GLU A 155 -1.73 -7.63 1.39
C GLU A 155 -0.66 -7.15 2.36
N PHE A 156 -1.04 -6.19 3.20
CA PHE A 156 -0.16 -5.61 4.21
C PHE A 156 -0.87 -5.60 5.56
N VAL A 157 -0.09 -5.81 6.63
CA VAL A 157 -0.49 -5.47 7.99
C VAL A 157 0.45 -4.39 8.52
N ILE A 158 -0.08 -3.18 8.70
CA ILE A 158 0.63 -2.05 9.30
C ILE A 158 0.45 -2.11 10.80
N SER A 159 1.54 -1.93 11.57
CA SER A 159 1.51 -1.91 13.04
C SER A 159 2.08 -0.59 13.55
N PHE A 160 1.37 0.08 14.47
CA PHE A 160 1.74 1.36 15.07
C PHE A 160 2.27 1.18 16.51
#